data_AF-A0A954FFL1-F1
#
_entry.id   AF-A0A954FFL1-F1
#
_cell.length_a   1.000
_cell.length_b   1.000
_cell.length_c   1.000
_cell.angle_alpha   90.00
_cell.angle_beta   90.00
_cell.angle_gamma   90.00
#
_symmetry.space_group_name_H-M   'P 1'
#
loop_
_entity.id
_entity.type
_entity.pdbx_description
1 polymer ?
#
loop_
_entity_poly.entity_id
_entity_poly.type
_entity_poly.pdbx_seq_one_letter_code
_entity_poly.pdbx_strand_id
1 'polypeptide(L)'
;MISEEFQKFLASQSVEILEQFDTKTTGQLRSEWKNTFALGYRVPPGGLFWHVFTFEHSVYTQGKPALRLYNEESSALFIVFPSPRSDSTCYYCKAEKMPDLRECRDDLFVCNRDFDWTMAYTHEEGLGPFFSRKEWQTWYTGS
;
A
#
# COMPACT_ATOMS: atom_id res chain seq x y z
N MET A 1 -7.03 -9.84 -9.62
CA MET A 1 -6.00 -10.85 -9.86
C MET A 1 -6.14 -11.98 -8.85
N ILE A 2 -5.97 -13.25 -9.25
CA ILE A 2 -5.95 -14.38 -8.28
C ILE A 2 -4.57 -14.46 -7.59
N SER A 3 -4.51 -15.01 -6.38
CA SER A 3 -3.28 -15.04 -5.54
C SER A 3 -2.03 -15.51 -6.28
N GLU A 4 -2.10 -16.59 -7.09
CA GLU A 4 -0.95 -17.11 -7.82
C GLU A 4 -0.42 -16.17 -8.91
N GLU A 5 -1.31 -15.51 -9.65
CA GLU A 5 -0.92 -14.52 -10.67
C GLU A 5 -0.24 -13.32 -10.02
N PHE A 6 -0.73 -12.92 -8.85
CA PHE A 6 -0.15 -11.81 -8.11
C PHE A 6 1.24 -12.13 -7.57
N GLN A 7 1.46 -13.35 -7.07
CA GLN A 7 2.78 -13.81 -6.67
C GLN A 7 3.76 -13.84 -7.85
N LYS A 8 3.32 -14.30 -9.02
CA LYS A 8 4.15 -14.27 -10.26
C LYS A 8 4.48 -12.84 -10.68
N PHE A 9 3.52 -11.92 -10.55
CA PHE A 9 3.75 -10.50 -10.82
C PHE A 9 4.78 -9.90 -9.85
N LEU A 10 4.67 -10.14 -8.55
CA LEU A 10 5.67 -9.68 -7.58
C LEU A 10 7.07 -10.23 -7.91
N ALA A 11 7.16 -11.51 -8.24
CA ALA A 11 8.42 -12.12 -8.66
C ALA A 11 9.01 -11.47 -9.93
N SER A 12 8.17 -11.07 -10.91
CA SER A 12 8.66 -10.37 -12.11
C SER A 12 9.19 -8.97 -11.81
N GLN A 13 8.80 -8.37 -10.69
CA GLN A 13 9.32 -7.10 -10.17
C GLN A 13 10.55 -7.28 -9.26
N SER A 14 11.20 -8.45 -9.29
CA SER A 14 12.33 -8.80 -8.41
C SER A 14 11.97 -8.73 -6.91
N VAL A 15 10.73 -9.03 -6.57
CA VAL A 15 10.25 -9.12 -5.19
C VAL A 15 10.24 -10.57 -4.73
N GLU A 16 10.94 -10.84 -3.64
CA GLU A 16 10.92 -12.11 -2.91
C GLU A 16 9.77 -12.07 -1.88
N ILE A 17 8.89 -13.07 -1.90
CA ILE A 17 7.84 -13.23 -0.89
C ILE A 17 8.41 -14.08 0.25
N LEU A 18 8.49 -13.49 1.44
CA LEU A 18 8.99 -14.14 2.65
C LEU A 18 7.86 -14.81 3.45
N GLU A 19 6.67 -14.20 3.44
CA GLU A 19 5.51 -14.71 4.16
C GLU A 19 4.20 -14.31 3.44
N GLN A 20 3.25 -15.24 3.39
CA GLN A 20 1.86 -14.95 3.04
C GLN A 20 1.03 -14.99 4.33
N PHE A 21 0.39 -13.87 4.66
CA PHE A 21 -0.35 -13.76 5.92
C PHE A 21 -1.70 -14.49 5.87
N ASP A 22 -2.14 -15.00 7.01
CA ASP A 22 -3.50 -15.54 7.15
C ASP A 22 -4.57 -14.41 7.07
N THR A 23 -5.84 -14.79 6.98
CA THR A 23 -6.95 -13.85 6.84
C THR A 23 -7.12 -12.93 8.06
N LYS A 24 -6.80 -13.45 9.26
CA LYS A 24 -6.87 -12.68 10.52
C LYS A 24 -5.82 -11.57 10.53
N THR A 25 -4.57 -11.92 10.24
CA THR A 25 -3.42 -11.01 10.19
C THR A 25 -3.59 -10.00 9.05
N THR A 26 -4.08 -10.44 7.89
CA THR A 26 -4.47 -9.56 6.78
C THR A 26 -5.49 -8.52 7.22
N GLY A 27 -6.53 -8.93 7.97
CA GLY A 27 -7.54 -8.03 8.52
C GLY A 27 -6.99 -7.02 9.52
N GLN A 28 -6.04 -7.44 10.37
CA GLN A 28 -5.34 -6.57 11.32
C GLN A 28 -4.48 -5.53 10.59
N LEU A 29 -3.62 -5.96 9.65
CA LEU A 29 -2.77 -5.05 8.88
C LEU A 29 -3.57 -3.97 8.15
N ARG A 30 -4.70 -4.34 7.55
CA ARG A 30 -5.61 -3.37 6.91
C ARG A 30 -6.23 -2.41 7.90
N SER A 31 -6.52 -2.86 9.11
CA SER A 31 -7.08 -2.02 10.17
C SER A 31 -6.04 -1.03 10.66
N GLU A 32 -4.79 -1.47 10.86
CA GLU A 32 -3.67 -0.59 11.22
C GLU A 32 -3.37 0.45 10.14
N TRP A 33 -3.36 0.03 8.86
CA TRP A 33 -3.22 0.97 7.74
C TRP A 33 -4.31 2.04 7.76
N LYS A 34 -5.58 1.64 7.96
CA LYS A 34 -6.71 2.59 8.04
C LYS A 34 -6.60 3.52 9.24
N ASN A 35 -6.20 3.02 10.40
CA ASN A 35 -6.01 3.84 11.60
C ASN A 35 -4.90 4.87 11.41
N THR A 36 -3.91 4.55 10.58
CA THR A 36 -2.78 5.43 10.31
C THR A 36 -3.10 6.47 9.23
N PHE A 37 -3.58 6.04 8.07
CA PHE A 37 -3.70 6.87 6.87
C PHE A 37 -5.14 7.27 6.53
N ALA A 38 -6.15 6.74 7.22
CA ALA A 38 -7.56 6.97 6.89
C ALA A 38 -8.42 7.27 8.14
N LEU A 39 -7.83 7.93 9.14
CA LEU A 39 -8.54 8.22 10.39
C LEU A 39 -9.77 9.10 10.10
N GLY A 40 -10.93 8.66 10.58
CA GLY A 40 -12.21 9.36 10.36
C GLY A 40 -12.79 9.20 8.95
N TYR A 41 -12.08 8.60 8.00
CA TYR A 41 -12.62 8.31 6.68
C TYR A 41 -13.37 6.98 6.66
N ARG A 42 -14.67 7.04 6.32
CA ARG A 42 -15.48 5.84 6.13
C ARG A 42 -15.24 5.30 4.73
N VAL A 43 -14.31 4.35 4.63
CA VAL A 43 -14.03 3.64 3.37
C VAL A 43 -15.33 3.02 2.83
N PRO A 44 -15.73 3.31 1.58
CA PRO A 44 -16.91 2.72 0.96
C PRO A 44 -16.83 1.18 0.87
N PRO A 45 -17.97 0.48 0.84
CA PRO A 45 -18.03 -0.93 0.47
C PRO A 45 -17.36 -1.14 -0.90
N GLY A 46 -16.39 -2.06 -0.99
CA GLY A 46 -15.61 -2.30 -2.21
C GLY A 46 -14.11 -1.99 -2.09
N GLY A 47 -13.67 -1.41 -0.96
CA GLY A 47 -12.25 -1.45 -0.60
C GLY A 47 -11.34 -0.47 -1.36
N LEU A 48 -11.87 0.65 -1.83
CA LEU A 48 -11.10 1.69 -2.52
C LEU A 48 -10.34 2.56 -1.50
N PHE A 49 -9.35 1.97 -0.82
CA PHE A 49 -8.60 2.62 0.27
C PHE A 49 -7.86 3.87 -0.22
N TRP A 50 -7.45 3.89 -1.49
CA TRP A 50 -6.75 5.02 -2.10
C TRP A 50 -7.61 6.29 -2.22
N HIS A 51 -8.95 6.19 -2.16
CA HIS A 51 -9.84 7.37 -2.15
C HIS A 51 -9.58 8.32 -0.98
N VAL A 52 -8.97 7.83 0.10
CA VAL A 52 -8.56 8.69 1.21
C VAL A 52 -7.66 9.83 0.76
N PHE A 53 -6.84 9.59 -0.28
CA PHE A 53 -5.95 10.59 -0.86
C PHE A 53 -6.75 11.56 -1.76
N THR A 54 -7.54 11.05 -2.69
CA THR A 54 -8.27 11.92 -3.63
C THR A 54 -9.35 12.79 -2.99
N PHE A 55 -9.91 12.34 -1.86
CA PHE A 55 -10.85 13.13 -1.05
C PHE A 55 -10.16 13.92 0.07
N GLU A 56 -8.82 13.99 0.06
CA GLU A 56 -8.01 14.82 0.95
C GLU A 56 -8.24 14.51 2.45
N HIS A 57 -8.60 13.26 2.75
CA HIS A 57 -8.72 12.77 4.11
C HIS A 57 -7.38 12.35 4.72
N SER A 58 -6.31 12.33 3.92
CA SER A 58 -4.93 12.10 4.33
C SER A 58 -4.02 13.11 3.67
N VAL A 59 -2.90 13.46 4.30
CA VAL A 59 -1.85 14.27 3.66
C VAL A 59 -0.99 13.36 2.78
N TYR A 60 -0.79 13.72 1.51
CA TYR A 60 -0.10 12.88 0.54
C TYR A 60 0.65 13.69 -0.52
N THR A 61 1.47 12.98 -1.30
CA THR A 61 1.97 13.42 -2.60
C THR A 61 1.61 12.39 -3.67
N GLN A 62 1.63 12.76 -4.95
CA GLN A 62 1.17 11.90 -6.05
C GLN A 62 2.07 11.92 -7.27
N GLY A 63 2.02 10.87 -8.09
CA GLY A 63 2.70 10.79 -9.38
C GLY A 63 4.22 10.73 -9.25
N LYS A 64 4.94 11.53 -10.04
CA LYS A 64 6.42 11.52 -10.07
C LYS A 64 7.05 11.87 -8.71
N PRO A 65 6.59 12.90 -7.97
CA PRO A 65 7.05 13.14 -6.60
C PRO A 65 6.85 11.96 -5.65
N ALA A 66 5.70 11.28 -5.72
CA ALA A 66 5.43 10.09 -4.91
C ALA A 66 6.41 8.96 -5.20
N LEU A 67 6.65 8.67 -6.48
CA LEU A 67 7.62 7.67 -6.91
C LEU A 67 9.04 8.01 -6.44
N ARG A 68 9.42 9.29 -6.43
CA ARG A 68 10.72 9.71 -5.94
C ARG A 68 10.88 9.39 -4.45
N LEU A 69 9.94 9.83 -3.61
CA LEU A 69 10.00 9.58 -2.17
C LEU A 69 9.96 8.08 -1.83
N TYR A 70 9.15 7.32 -2.55
CA TYR A 70 9.08 5.87 -2.39
C TYR A 70 10.37 5.16 -2.77
N ASN A 71 11.11 5.64 -3.79
CA ASN A 71 12.43 5.10 -4.10
C ASN A 71 13.52 5.55 -3.13
N GLU A 72 13.28 6.60 -2.34
CA GLU A 72 14.14 7.00 -1.22
C GLU A 72 13.91 6.11 0.01
N GLU A 73 12.81 5.36 0.08
CA GLU A 73 12.63 4.32 1.09
C GLU A 73 13.66 3.20 0.87
N SER A 74 14.71 3.21 1.68
CA SER A 74 15.75 2.19 1.71
C SER A 74 15.21 0.92 2.36
N SER A 75 14.37 0.18 1.64
CA SER A 75 13.65 -0.95 2.21
C SER A 75 13.99 -2.25 1.48
N ALA A 76 14.67 -3.12 2.23
CA ALA A 76 14.80 -4.54 1.93
C ALA A 76 13.60 -5.36 2.40
N LEU A 77 12.65 -4.76 3.14
CA LEU A 77 11.52 -5.45 3.77
C LEU A 77 10.28 -4.55 3.80
N PHE A 78 9.17 -5.02 3.24
CA PHE A 78 7.92 -4.29 3.14
C PHE A 78 6.73 -5.24 3.09
N ILE A 79 5.54 -4.71 3.31
CA ILE A 79 4.28 -5.43 3.16
C ILE A 79 3.64 -4.95 1.86
N VAL A 80 3.16 -5.88 1.05
CA VAL A 80 2.29 -5.60 -0.10
C VAL A 80 0.93 -6.19 0.16
N PHE A 81 -0.13 -5.41 -0.07
CA PHE A 81 -1.47 -5.95 -0.06
C PHE A 81 -2.37 -5.30 -1.12
N PRO A 82 -3.19 -6.10 -1.82
CA PRO A 82 -4.19 -5.56 -2.73
C PRO A 82 -5.38 -5.00 -1.93
N SER A 83 -6.22 -4.21 -2.58
CA SER A 83 -7.49 -3.78 -2.02
C SER A 83 -8.36 -4.97 -1.57
N PRO A 84 -9.21 -4.79 -0.54
CA PRO A 84 -10.06 -5.86 -0.01
C PRO A 84 -10.98 -6.53 -1.04
N ARG A 85 -10.68 -7.80 -1.34
CA ARG A 85 -11.51 -8.78 -2.05
C ARG A 85 -11.62 -10.08 -1.25
N SER A 86 -12.59 -10.94 -1.56
CA SER A 86 -12.94 -12.15 -0.79
C SER A 86 -11.79 -13.17 -0.59
N ASP A 87 -10.73 -13.06 -1.39
CA ASP A 87 -9.56 -13.95 -1.44
C ASP A 87 -8.22 -13.21 -1.30
N SER A 88 -8.27 -11.90 -1.08
CA SER A 88 -7.07 -11.07 -0.96
C SER A 88 -6.33 -11.29 0.36
N THR A 89 -5.03 -11.55 0.29
CA THR A 89 -4.11 -11.65 1.43
C THR A 89 -3.00 -10.60 1.33
N CYS A 90 -2.36 -10.30 2.46
CA CYS A 90 -1.15 -9.49 2.53
C CYS A 90 0.10 -10.38 2.42
N TYR A 91 1.18 -9.84 1.87
CA TYR A 91 2.46 -10.52 1.73
C TYR A 91 3.55 -9.70 2.41
N TYR A 92 4.43 -10.37 3.15
CA TYR A 92 5.68 -9.79 3.59
C TYR A 92 6.76 -10.10 2.57
N CYS A 93 7.44 -9.06 2.11
CA CYS A 93 8.22 -9.08 0.90
C CYS A 93 9.60 -8.46 1.13
N LYS A 94 10.55 -8.84 0.27
CA LYS A 94 11.90 -8.29 0.20
C LYS A 94 12.28 -7.96 -1.23
N ALA A 95 12.99 -6.86 -1.43
CA ALA A 95 13.59 -6.50 -2.70
C ALA A 95 14.84 -5.65 -2.48
N GLU A 96 15.76 -5.61 -3.45
CA GLU A 96 16.92 -4.70 -3.38
C GLU A 96 16.54 -3.23 -3.60
N LYS A 97 15.46 -3.01 -4.34
CA LYS A 97 14.89 -1.70 -4.66
C LYS A 97 13.38 -1.77 -4.56
N MET A 98 12.76 -0.65 -4.26
CA MET A 98 11.32 -0.58 -4.20
C MET A 98 10.68 -0.88 -5.55
N PRO A 99 9.72 -1.83 -5.62
CA PRO A 99 9.16 -2.26 -6.89
C PRO A 99 8.15 -1.24 -7.40
N ASP A 100 8.12 -1.03 -8.71
CA ASP A 100 7.13 -0.21 -9.39
C ASP A 100 5.95 -1.07 -9.84
N LEU A 101 4.84 -0.97 -9.11
CA LEU A 101 3.70 -1.87 -9.30
C LEU A 101 2.64 -1.32 -10.28
N ARG A 102 2.92 -0.23 -11.01
CA ARG A 102 1.95 0.40 -11.93
C ARG A 102 1.46 -0.53 -13.03
N GLU A 103 2.30 -1.46 -13.49
CA GLU A 103 1.93 -2.42 -14.53
C GLU A 103 0.89 -3.45 -14.08
N CYS A 104 0.67 -3.62 -12.77
CA CYS A 104 -0.33 -4.55 -12.24
C CYS A 104 -1.76 -4.15 -12.65
N ARG A 105 -2.02 -2.85 -12.81
CA ARG A 105 -3.36 -2.28 -13.06
C ARG A 105 -4.42 -2.77 -12.07
N ASP A 106 -4.03 -2.92 -10.81
CA ASP A 106 -4.90 -3.26 -9.68
C ASP A 106 -4.61 -2.28 -8.53
N ASP A 107 -5.52 -2.22 -7.56
CA ASP A 107 -5.36 -1.38 -6.38
C ASP A 107 -4.43 -2.07 -5.39
N LEU A 108 -3.21 -1.54 -5.23
CA LEU A 108 -2.15 -2.14 -4.42
C LEU A 108 -1.59 -1.15 -3.43
N PHE A 109 -1.25 -1.63 -2.24
CA PHE A 109 -0.64 -0.86 -1.18
C PHE A 109 0.69 -1.49 -0.81
N VAL A 110 1.69 -0.65 -0.63
CA VAL A 110 3.01 -1.01 -0.11
C VAL A 110 3.25 -0.17 1.14
N CYS A 111 3.74 -0.77 2.21
CA CYS A 111 4.13 -0.06 3.43
C CYS A 111 5.25 -0.80 4.15
N ASN A 112 5.95 -0.11 5.06
CA ASN A 112 6.78 -0.81 6.03
C ASN A 112 5.91 -1.47 7.12
N ARG A 113 6.54 -2.25 7.99
CA ARG A 113 5.84 -3.00 9.06
C ARG A 113 5.16 -2.11 10.09
N ASP A 114 5.73 -0.94 10.35
CA ASP A 114 5.28 0.01 11.38
C ASP A 114 4.32 1.09 10.84
N PHE A 115 4.01 1.01 9.54
CA PHE A 115 3.16 1.96 8.82
C PHE A 115 3.66 3.41 8.90
N ASP A 116 4.97 3.63 8.93
CA ASP A 116 5.57 4.97 8.89
C ASP A 116 5.35 5.65 7.54
N TRP A 117 5.20 4.86 6.48
CA TRP A 117 4.84 5.33 5.15
C TRP A 117 3.97 4.32 4.42
N THR A 118 3.28 4.80 3.38
CA THR A 118 2.59 3.94 2.42
C THR A 118 2.70 4.51 1.00
N MET A 119 2.77 3.59 0.04
CA MET A 119 2.59 3.85 -1.38
C MET A 119 1.32 3.13 -1.83
N ALA A 120 0.40 3.84 -2.48
CA ALA A 120 -0.82 3.29 -3.05
C ALA A 120 -0.82 3.43 -4.58
N TYR A 121 -0.93 2.31 -5.26
CA TYR A 121 -1.15 2.20 -6.70
C TYR A 121 -2.64 2.02 -6.95
N THR A 122 -3.14 2.58 -8.04
CA THR A 122 -4.54 2.44 -8.45
C THR A 122 -4.63 1.82 -9.83
N HIS A 123 -5.76 1.18 -10.11
CA HIS A 123 -6.10 0.72 -11.45
C HIS A 123 -6.54 1.86 -12.41
N GLU A 124 -6.78 3.07 -11.89
CA GLU A 124 -7.29 4.22 -12.63
C GLU A 124 -6.18 4.92 -13.42
N GLU A 125 -6.37 5.05 -14.74
CA GLU A 125 -5.37 5.68 -15.60
C GLU A 125 -5.23 7.17 -15.30
N GLY A 126 -3.99 7.63 -15.15
CA GLY A 126 -3.69 9.04 -14.82
C GLY A 126 -3.88 9.41 -13.35
N LEU A 127 -4.26 8.46 -12.49
CA LEU A 127 -4.47 8.70 -11.06
C LEU A 127 -3.43 7.97 -10.19
N GLY A 128 -2.82 8.72 -9.28
CA GLY A 128 -1.73 8.22 -8.46
C GLY A 128 -0.44 7.95 -9.26
N PRO A 129 0.46 7.08 -8.76
CA PRO A 129 0.39 6.49 -7.43
C PRO A 129 0.51 7.56 -6.33
N PHE A 130 0.06 7.24 -5.13
CA PHE A 130 0.04 8.13 -3.97
C PHE A 130 1.06 7.69 -2.94
N PHE A 131 1.82 8.63 -2.38
CA PHE A 131 2.72 8.36 -1.26
C PHE A 131 2.33 9.22 -0.08
N SER A 132 2.40 8.64 1.11
CA SER A 132 2.08 9.31 2.36
C SER A 132 2.98 8.83 3.49
N ARG A 133 3.26 9.73 4.45
CA ARG A 133 3.92 9.39 5.70
C ARG A 133 2.97 9.57 6.88
N LYS A 134 3.16 8.75 7.91
CA LYS A 134 2.46 8.82 9.18
C LYS A 134 2.66 10.18 9.86
N GLU A 135 3.89 10.69 9.84
CA GLU A 135 4.25 12.00 10.38
C GLU A 135 3.58 13.19 9.68
N TRP A 136 3.06 13.00 8.46
CA TRP A 136 2.34 14.07 7.76
C TRP A 136 0.89 14.20 8.17
N GLN A 137 0.34 13.17 8.82
CA GLN A 137 -1.08 13.16 9.16
C GLN A 137 -1.35 14.15 10.29
N THR A 138 -2.37 14.99 10.12
CA THR A 138 -2.69 16.08 11.06
C THR A 138 -3.12 15.61 12.45
N TRP A 139 -3.50 14.34 12.57
CA TRP A 139 -3.88 13.69 13.83
C TRP A 139 -2.73 12.91 14.48
N TYR A 140 -1.57 12.79 13.83
CA TYR A 140 -0.42 12.14 14.42
C TYR A 140 0.25 13.09 15.42
N THR A 141 0.24 12.74 16.71
CA THR A 141 0.75 13.62 17.78
C THR A 141 2.22 13.40 18.12
N GLY A 142 2.91 12.46 17.46
CA GLY A 142 4.26 12.03 17.83
C GLY A 142 4.31 11.37 19.22
N SER A 143 5.22 10.41 19.38
CA SER A 143 5.63 9.89 20.69
C SER A 143 7.11 10.19 20.88
#